data_AF-A0A816HWR6-F1
#
_entry.id   AF-A0A816HWR6-F1
#
_cell.length_a   1.000
_cell.length_b   1.000
_cell.length_c   1.000
_cell.angle_alpha   90.00
_cell.angle_beta   90.00
_cell.angle_gamma   90.00
#
_symmetry.space_group_name_H-M   'P 1'
#
loop_
_entity.id
_entity.type
_entity.pdbx_description
1 polymer ?
#
loop_
_entity_poly.entity_id
_entity_poly.type
_entity_poly.pdbx_seq_one_letter_code
_entity_poly.pdbx_strand_id
1 'polypeptide(L)' 'MKTSLLLSKTLRRESSDIIRKYNINWNYGLLPQTWEDPSHANVEVEGAFGDNDPVEVVEIGETQRKIGEVHKSSLF' A
#
# COMPACT_ATOMS: atom_id res chain seq x y z
N MET A 1 6.96 19.05 1.94
CA MET A 1 5.69 18.52 2.47
C MET A 1 6.01 17.21 3.17
N LYS A 2 5.71 17.03 4.46
CA LYS A 2 6.06 15.81 5.22
C LYS A 2 4.91 14.82 5.08
N THR A 3 5.07 13.76 4.29
CA THR A 3 4.04 12.73 4.08
C THR A 3 4.14 11.65 5.16
N SER A 4 3.04 11.38 5.84
CA SER A 4 2.88 10.25 6.78
C SER A 4 2.12 9.14 6.06
N LEU A 5 2.55 7.89 6.17
CA LEU A 5 1.90 6.73 5.55
C LEU A 5 1.06 5.95 6.55
N LEU A 6 -0.05 5.38 6.10
CA LEU A 6 -0.94 4.54 6.90
C LEU A 6 -0.77 3.09 6.39
N LEU A 7 0.00 2.29 7.11
CA LEU A 7 0.15 0.88 6.78
C LEU A 7 -1.10 0.12 7.23
N SER A 8 -2.13 0.03 6.39
CA SER A 8 -3.32 -0.74 6.71
C SER A 8 -3.84 -1.53 5.51
N LYS A 9 -3.47 -2.81 5.43
CA LYS A 9 -4.48 -3.85 5.19
C LYS A 9 -4.55 -4.71 6.45
N THR A 10 -5.71 -4.71 7.11
CA THR A 10 -6.01 -5.63 8.22
C THR A 10 -6.10 -7.03 7.66
N LEU A 11 -4.97 -7.71 7.69
CA LEU A 11 -4.81 -9.08 7.27
C LEU A 11 -4.94 -9.93 8.55
N ARG A 12 -6.08 -10.63 8.70
CA ARG A 12 -6.44 -11.45 9.88
C ARG A 12 -5.36 -12.50 10.18
N ARG A 13 -5.48 -13.25 11.28
CA ARG A 13 -4.53 -14.31 11.69
C ARG A 13 -4.16 -15.31 10.57
N GLU A 14 -4.99 -15.48 9.55
CA GLU A 14 -4.75 -16.24 8.30
C GLU A 14 -3.63 -15.67 7.41
N SER A 15 -3.20 -14.44 7.67
CA SER A 15 -2.33 -13.70 6.76
C SER A 15 -0.85 -13.91 6.99
N SER A 16 -0.43 -14.42 8.14
CA SER A 16 0.92 -14.97 8.27
C SER A 16 1.16 -16.10 7.28
N ASP A 17 0.12 -16.90 7.03
CA ASP A 17 0.20 -18.05 6.14
C ASP A 17 0.18 -17.60 4.67
N ILE A 18 -0.58 -16.55 4.34
CA ILE A 18 -0.54 -15.90 3.01
C ILE A 18 0.82 -15.21 2.76
N ILE A 19 1.33 -14.43 3.71
CA ILE A 19 2.64 -13.75 3.58
C ILE A 19 3.75 -14.78 3.35
N ARG A 20 3.73 -15.90 4.10
CA ARG A 20 4.67 -17.01 3.92
C ARG A 20 4.45 -17.77 2.62
N LYS A 21 3.20 -17.98 2.19
CA LYS A 21 2.85 -18.72 0.97
C LYS A 21 3.19 -17.95 -0.32
N TYR A 22 3.05 -16.63 -0.31
CA TYR A 22 3.25 -15.77 -1.48
C TYR A 22 4.55 -14.95 -1.43
N ASN A 23 5.43 -15.23 -0.45
CA ASN A 23 6.75 -14.62 -0.32
C ASN A 23 6.73 -13.09 -0.34
N ILE A 24 5.76 -12.49 0.38
CA ILE A 24 5.65 -11.04 0.49
C ILE A 24 6.72 -10.59 1.48
N ASN A 25 7.81 -10.03 0.96
CA ASN A 25 9.00 -9.68 1.75
C ASN A 25 9.02 -8.22 2.22
N TRP A 26 8.00 -7.44 1.87
CA TRP A 26 7.94 -6.00 2.12
C TRP A 26 6.75 -5.63 2.99
N ASN A 27 6.88 -4.50 3.69
CA ASN A 27 5.75 -3.92 4.40
C ASN A 27 4.81 -3.28 3.39
N TYR A 28 3.55 -3.71 3.37
CA TYR A 28 2.57 -3.27 2.38
C TYR A 28 1.41 -2.53 3.04
N GLY A 29 1.00 -1.40 2.45
CA GLY A 29 -0.10 -0.59 2.96
C GLY A 29 -0.57 0.46 1.97
N LEU A 30 -1.11 1.57 2.49
CA LEU A 30 -1.81 2.56 1.69
C LEU A 30 -1.33 3.97 2.04
N LEU A 31 -1.35 4.89 1.07
CA LEU A 31 -1.13 6.30 1.35
C LEU A 31 -2.47 6.95 1.76
N PRO A 32 -2.61 7.53 2.96
CA PRO A 32 -3.87 8.13 3.37
C PRO A 32 -4.15 9.40 2.56
N GLN A 33 -5.44 9.73 2.43
CA GLN A 33 -5.90 10.91 1.68
C GLN A 33 -5.48 10.91 0.19
N THR A 34 -5.34 9.72 -0.39
CA THR A 34 -5.27 9.52 -1.84
C THR A 34 -6.41 8.63 -2.29
N TRP A 35 -6.69 8.64 -3.59
CA TRP A 35 -7.71 7.81 -4.21
C TRP A 35 -7.38 7.62 -5.68
N GLU A 36 -7.42 6.38 -6.15
CA GLU A 36 -7.34 6.05 -7.58
C GLU A 36 -8.76 6.11 -8.17
N ASP A 37 -9.10 7.24 -8.78
CA ASP A 37 -10.46 7.52 -9.27
C ASP A 37 -10.86 6.57 -10.44
N PRO A 38 -11.90 5.73 -10.29
CA PRO A 38 -12.34 4.81 -11.33
C PRO A 38 -13.05 5.49 -12.50
N SER A 39 -13.38 6.78 -12.39
CA SER A 39 -13.96 7.58 -13.47
C SER A 39 -12.91 8.28 -14.34
N HIS A 40 -11.63 8.21 -13.94
CA HIS A 40 -10.53 8.84 -14.64
C HIS A 40 -9.67 7.79 -15.36
N ALA A 41 -9.61 7.87 -16.69
CA ALA A 41 -8.72 7.03 -17.50
C ALA A 41 -7.33 7.67 -17.60
N ASN A 42 -6.28 6.92 -17.24
CA ASN A 42 -4.90 7.39 -17.30
C ASN A 42 -4.24 7.02 -18.65
N VAL A 43 -3.83 8.05 -19.40
CA VAL A 43 -3.23 7.91 -20.73
C VAL A 43 -1.83 7.28 -20.72
N GLU A 44 -1.09 7.38 -19.62
CA GLU A 44 0.26 6.81 -19.49
C GLU A 44 0.23 5.29 -19.30
N VAL A 45 -0.91 4.74 -18.89
CA VAL A 45 -1.14 3.30 -18.66
C VAL A 45 -2.25 2.78 -19.56
N GLU A 46 -2.16 3.10 -20.86
CA GLU A 46 -3.04 2.57 -21.92
C GLU A 46 -4.54 2.82 -21.67
N GLY A 47 -4.88 3.90 -20.98
CA GLY A 47 -6.27 4.27 -20.68
C GLY A 47 -6.89 3.49 -19.53
N ALA A 48 -6.09 2.81 -18.69
CA ALA A 48 -6.61 2.14 -17.50
C ALA A 48 -7.29 3.12 -16.53
N PHE A 49 -8.36 2.65 -15.89
CA PHE A 49 -9.07 3.37 -14.84
C PHE A 49 -8.47 3.05 -13.46
N GLY A 50 -8.64 3.96 -12.50
CA GLY A 50 -8.30 3.68 -11.11
C GLY A 50 -9.09 2.50 -10.55
N ASP A 51 -8.51 1.78 -9.58
CA ASP A 51 -9.12 0.60 -8.97
C ASP A 51 -10.12 0.91 -7.85
N ASN A 52 -10.34 2.20 -7.58
CA ASN A 52 -11.22 2.71 -6.53
C ASN A 52 -10.76 2.35 -5.11
N ASP A 53 -9.45 2.32 -4.89
CA ASP A 53 -8.82 2.26 -3.58
C ASP A 53 -7.82 3.43 -3.37
N PRO A 54 -7.35 3.68 -2.13
CA PRO A 54 -6.20 4.57 -1.92
C PRO A 54 -4.94 4.00 -2.55
N VAL A 55 -4.03 4.89 -2.97
CA VAL A 55 -2.75 4.51 -3.60
C VAL A 55 -1.98 3.52 -2.72
N GLU A 56 -1.64 2.38 -3.30
CA GLU A 56 -0.90 1.30 -2.63
C GLU A 56 0.57 1.67 -2.41
N VAL A 57 1.17 1.16 -1.34
CA VAL A 57 2.56 1.42 -0.99
C VAL A 57 3.28 0.14 -0.59
N VAL A 58 4.47 -0.03 -1.16
CA VAL A 58 5.48 -1.01 -0.76
C VAL A 58 6.61 -0.28 -0.04
N GLU A 59 6.79 -0.54 1.25
CA GLU A 59 7.88 0.00 2.06
C GLU A 59 9.00 -1.05 2.18
N ILE A 60 10.22 -0.64 1.85
CA ILE A 60 11.37 -1.53 1.59
C ILE A 60 12.44 -1.52 2.70
N GLY A 61 12.17 -0.88 3.84
CA GLY A 61 13.06 -0.87 4.99
C GLY A 61 13.18 -2.24 5.66
N GLU A 62 14.25 -2.41 6.44
CA GLU A 62 14.61 -3.71 7.02
C GLU A 62 13.67 -4.17 8.15
N THR A 63 12.92 -3.24 8.76
CA THR A 63 12.09 -3.53 9.93
C THR A 63 10.69 -3.95 9.52
N GLN A 64 10.26 -5.16 9.90
CA GLN A 64 8.87 -5.58 9.76
C GLN A 64 7.95 -4.70 10.64
N ARG A 65 6.90 -4.16 10.02
CA ARG A 65 5.94 -3.25 10.65
C ARG A 65 4.70 -3.98 11.13
N LYS A 66 3.99 -3.38 12.08
CA LYS A 66 2.72 -3.94 12.57
C LYS A 66 1.57 -3.54 11.65
N ILE A 67 0.59 -4.43 11.51
CA ILE A 67 -0.67 -4.11 10.81
C ILE A 67 -1.35 -2.92 11.50
N GLY A 68 -1.74 -1.91 10.72
CA GLY A 68 -2.36 -0.69 11.21
C GLY A 68 -1.37 0.38 11.69
N GLU A 69 -0.06 0.14 11.60
CA GLU A 69 0.96 1.14 11.97
C GLU A 69 0.91 2.35 11.03
N VAL A 70 0.87 3.57 11.59
CA VAL A 70 1.13 4.80 10.83
C VAL A 70 2.63 5.04 10.89
N HIS A 71 3.29 4.95 9.73
CA HIS A 71 4.74 5.07 9.64
C HIS A 71 5.13 6.21 8.69
N LYS A 72 6.23 6.89 8.99
CA LYS A 72 6.75 7.93 8.12
C LYS A 72 7.89 7.37 7.28
N SER A 73 7.71 7.35 5.97
CA SER A 73 8.70 6.93 4.98
C SER A 73 8.97 8.06 3.99
N SER A 74 10.11 7.99 3.31
CA SER A 74 10.43 8.87 2.19
C SER A 74 10.03 8.18 0.89
N LEU A 75 9.44 8.94 -0.03
CA LEU A 75 9.27 8.52 -1.42
C LEU A 75 10.59 8.77 -2.16
N PHE A 76 10.96 7.85 -3.05
CA PHE A 76 12.13 7.93 -3.93
C PHE A 76 11.71 7.97 -5.39
#